data_AF-A0A2G8RFR8-F1
#
_entry.id   AF-A0A2G8RFR8-F1
#
_cell.length_a   1.000
_cell.length_b   1.000
_cell.length_c   1.000
_cell.angle_alpha   90.00
_cell.angle_beta   90.00
_cell.angle_gamma   90.00
#
_symmetry.space_group_name_H-M   'P 1'
#
loop_
_entity.id
_entity.type
_entity.pdbx_description
1 polymer ?
#
loop_
_entity_poly.entity_id
_entity_poly.type
_entity_poly.pdbx_seq_one_letter_code
_entity_poly.pdbx_strand_id
1 'polypeptide(L)'
;MAQTTPLPPGVAQEATEHTRANLDRVILLGIVGREGARRALLRLPGGRVARVSKGDRVGRQTVYAIDDTRIALGQNGRARWVSIPGR
;
A
#
# COMPACT_ATOMS: atom_id res chain seq x y z
N MET A 1 2.71 24.89 30.74
CA MET A 1 4.05 24.44 30.33
C MET A 1 3.84 23.22 29.42
N ALA A 2 4.00 23.35 28.10
CA ALA A 2 3.83 22.22 27.17
C ALA A 2 5.19 21.56 26.95
N GLN A 3 5.29 20.27 27.28
CA GLN A 3 6.52 19.50 27.16
C GLN A 3 6.59 18.93 25.74
N THR A 4 7.44 19.51 24.89
CA THR A 4 7.74 18.95 23.57
C THR A 4 8.77 17.84 23.74
N THR A 5 8.33 16.58 23.73
CA THR A 5 9.24 15.43 23.68
C THR A 5 9.89 15.39 22.29
N PRO A 6 11.23 15.53 22.17
CA PRO A 6 11.89 15.42 20.89
C PRO A 6 11.74 13.98 20.37
N LEU A 7 11.22 13.81 19.16
CA LEU A 7 11.25 12.51 18.49
C LEU A 7 12.74 12.15 18.26
N PRO A 8 13.18 10.93 18.62
CA PRO A 8 14.56 10.52 18.41
C PRO A 8 14.91 10.53 16.91
N PRO A 9 16.11 10.99 16.52
CA PRO A 9 16.49 11.23 15.12
C PRO A 9 16.60 9.98 14.23
N GLY A 10 16.31 8.78 14.74
CA GLY A 10 16.44 7.51 14.02
C GLY A 10 15.17 6.95 13.36
N VAL A 11 13.97 7.46 13.68
CA VAL A 11 12.70 6.87 13.16
C VAL A 11 12.49 7.15 11.67
N ALA A 12 13.16 8.17 11.13
CA ALA A 12 13.07 8.50 9.70
C ALA A 12 13.89 7.55 8.81
N GLN A 13 14.86 6.82 9.38
CA GLN A 13 15.75 5.94 8.61
C GLN A 13 15.23 4.49 8.55
N GLU A 14 14.60 3.99 9.62
CA GLU A 14 14.00 2.64 9.71
C GLU A 14 12.65 2.50 8.95
N ALA A 15 12.19 3.53 8.25
CA ALA A 15 10.96 3.49 7.45
C ALA A 15 11.24 3.38 5.94
N THR A 16 12.50 3.53 5.53
CA THR A 16 12.92 3.40 4.13
C THR A 16 13.75 2.14 4.00
N GLU A 17 13.10 0.98 4.12
CA GLU A 17 13.65 -0.20 3.49
C GLU A 17 13.69 0.07 1.98
N HIS A 18 14.89 0.16 1.42
CA HIS A 18 15.11 0.23 -0.03
C HIS A 18 14.70 -1.10 -0.65
N THR A 19 13.40 -1.32 -0.71
CA THR A 19 12.82 -2.43 -1.42
C THR A 19 13.18 -2.20 -2.89
N ARG A 20 13.86 -3.18 -3.52
CA ARG A 20 14.05 -3.22 -4.98
C ARG A 20 12.72 -3.53 -5.68
N ALA A 21 11.63 -2.89 -5.27
CA ALA A 21 10.38 -2.96 -5.99
C ALA A 21 10.57 -2.16 -7.27
N ASN A 22 10.18 -2.77 -8.39
CA ASN A 22 10.05 -2.07 -9.65
C ASN A 22 9.04 -0.92 -9.46
N LEU A 23 9.55 0.32 -9.47
CA LEU A 23 8.78 1.55 -9.19
C LEU A 23 7.80 1.92 -10.32
N ASP A 24 7.89 1.24 -11.47
CA ASP A 24 6.97 1.35 -12.60
C ASP A 24 5.71 0.50 -12.41
N ARG A 25 5.62 -0.24 -11.30
CA ARG A 25 4.48 -1.09 -10.95
C ARG A 25 3.73 -0.54 -9.75
N VAL A 26 2.48 -1.00 -9.61
CA VAL A 26 1.69 -0.75 -8.40
C VAL A 26 2.33 -1.48 -7.22
N ILE A 27 2.58 -0.74 -6.14
CA ILE A 27 3.16 -1.24 -4.89
C ILE A 27 2.15 -1.05 -3.76
N LEU A 28 1.91 -2.11 -2.99
CA LEU A 28 1.13 -2.03 -1.75
C LEU A 28 1.99 -1.43 -0.65
N LEU A 29 1.55 -0.31 -0.07
CA LEU A 29 2.22 0.36 1.04
C LEU A 29 1.65 -0.05 2.39
N GLY A 30 0.36 -0.39 2.44
CA GLY A 30 -0.31 -0.74 3.69
C GLY A 30 -1.81 -0.95 3.52
N ILE A 31 -2.42 -1.52 4.54
CA ILE A 31 -3.87 -1.73 4.63
C ILE A 31 -4.36 -1.09 5.92
N VAL A 32 -5.47 -0.35 5.83
CA VAL A 32 -6.03 0.41 6.94
C VAL A 32 -7.53 0.15 7.06
N GLY A 33 -8.06 0.31 8.27
CA GLY A 33 -9.49 0.18 8.55
C GLY A 33 -9.88 -1.19 9.12
N ARG A 34 -11.13 -1.26 9.58
CA ARG A 34 -11.73 -2.47 10.18
C ARG A 34 -12.16 -3.49 9.14
N GLU A 35 -12.38 -4.72 9.57
CA GLU A 35 -12.99 -5.75 8.73
C GLU A 35 -14.31 -5.27 8.11
N GLY A 36 -14.50 -5.51 6.80
CA GLY A 36 -15.62 -4.96 6.02
C GLY A 36 -15.46 -3.52 5.51
N ALA A 37 -14.53 -2.73 6.06
CA ALA A 37 -14.23 -1.36 5.61
C ALA A 37 -12.73 -1.13 5.35
N ARG A 38 -12.02 -2.21 4.99
CA ARG A 38 -10.59 -2.18 4.69
C ARG A 38 -10.32 -1.37 3.43
N ARG A 39 -9.26 -0.57 3.49
CA ARG A 39 -8.74 0.20 2.36
C ARG A 39 -7.25 -0.05 2.21
N ALA A 40 -6.81 -0.18 0.99
CA ALA A 40 -5.40 -0.35 0.67
C ALA A 40 -4.79 0.99 0.25
N LEU A 41 -3.55 1.21 0.67
CA LEU A 41 -2.72 2.32 0.22
C LEU A 41 -1.77 1.80 -0.85
N LEU A 42 -1.89 2.36 -2.05
CA LEU A 42 -1.11 1.95 -3.21
C LEU A 42 -0.27 3.11 -3.71
N ARG A 43 1.01 2.83 -3.97
CA ARG A 43 1.84 3.68 -4.82
C ARG A 43 1.63 3.28 -6.27
N LEU A 44 1.22 4.24 -7.08
CA LEU A 44 1.02 4.08 -8.52
C LEU A 44 2.33 4.27 -9.29
N PRO A 45 2.40 3.77 -10.54
CA PRO A 45 3.43 4.19 -11.49
C PRO A 45 3.38 5.73 -11.61
N GLY A 46 4.53 6.39 -11.41
CA GLY A 46 4.62 7.86 -11.31
C GLY A 46 4.61 8.41 -9.88
N GLY A 47 4.55 7.56 -8.84
CA GLY A 47 4.81 7.95 -7.45
C GLY A 47 3.62 8.50 -6.68
N ARG A 48 2.47 8.69 -7.32
CA ARG A 48 1.22 9.07 -6.64
C ARG A 48 0.75 7.98 -5.69
N VAL A 49 0.29 8.37 -4.51
CA VAL A 49 -0.36 7.47 -3.55
C VAL A 49 -1.88 7.54 -3.71
N ALA A 50 -2.54 6.39 -3.77
CA ALA A 50 -3.99 6.27 -3.84
C ALA A 50 -4.50 5.35 -2.74
N ARG A 51 -5.62 5.74 -2.12
CA ARG A 51 -6.36 4.89 -1.19
C ARG A 51 -7.51 4.24 -1.95
N VAL A 52 -7.59 2.92 -1.90
CA VAL A 52 -8.54 2.15 -2.70
C VAL A 52 -9.29 1.11 -1.87
N SER A 53 -10.49 0.78 -2.33
CA SER A 53 -11.41 -0.21 -1.76
C SER A 53 -11.68 -1.33 -2.77
N LYS A 54 -12.31 -2.42 -2.33
CA LYS A 54 -12.78 -3.47 -3.24
C LYS A 54 -13.71 -2.88 -4.31
N GLY A 55 -13.43 -3.17 -5.58
CA GLY A 55 -14.15 -2.63 -6.75
C GLY A 55 -13.47 -1.45 -7.43
N ASP A 56 -12.53 -0.76 -6.76
CA ASP A 56 -11.85 0.39 -7.34
C ASP A 56 -10.92 -0.01 -8.49
N ARG A 57 -10.77 0.90 -9.46
CA ARG A 57 -9.83 0.75 -10.57
C ARG A 57 -8.52 1.49 -10.30
N VAL A 58 -7.43 0.81 -10.60
CA VAL A 58 -6.05 1.28 -10.43
C VAL A 58 -5.32 1.09 -11.76
N GLY A 59 -5.29 2.15 -12.56
CA GLY A 59 -4.80 2.08 -13.94
C GLY A 59 -5.64 1.09 -14.76
N ARG A 60 -5.01 0.02 -15.24
CA ARG A 60 -5.68 -1.05 -16.00
C ARG A 60 -6.09 -2.25 -15.14
N GLN A 61 -5.90 -2.18 -13.82
CA GLN A 61 -6.23 -3.25 -12.87
C GLN A 61 -7.43 -2.85 -12.00
N THR A 62 -8.15 -3.83 -11.47
CA THR A 62 -9.28 -3.65 -10.55
C THR A 62 -8.99 -4.34 -9.22
N VAL A 63 -9.38 -3.74 -8.11
CA VAL A 63 -9.25 -4.34 -6.78
C VAL A 63 -10.34 -5.38 -6.59
N TYR A 64 -9.97 -6.66 -6.50
CA TYR A 64 -10.92 -7.76 -6.29
C TYR A 64 -11.11 -8.10 -4.81
N ALA A 65 -10.07 -7.98 -3.99
CA ALA A 65 -10.09 -8.28 -2.56
C ALA A 65 -9.00 -7.52 -1.79
N ILE A 66 -9.23 -7.32 -0.49
CA ILE A 66 -8.30 -6.68 0.45
C ILE A 66 -8.29 -7.52 1.74
N ASP A 67 -7.17 -8.18 2.00
CA ASP A 67 -6.90 -8.95 3.22
C ASP A 67 -6.24 -8.06 4.28
N ASP A 68 -5.71 -8.64 5.35
CA ASP A 68 -4.93 -7.96 6.39
C ASP A 68 -3.56 -7.48 5.90
N THR A 69 -2.93 -8.21 4.97
CA THR A 69 -1.52 -8.00 4.57
C THR A 69 -1.28 -7.93 3.07
N ARG A 70 -2.32 -8.18 2.27
CA ARG A 70 -2.23 -8.30 0.82
C ARG A 70 -3.51 -7.84 0.13
N ILE A 71 -3.39 -7.53 -1.15
CA ILE A 71 -4.52 -7.16 -2.00
C ILE A 71 -4.55 -8.02 -3.26
N ALA A 72 -5.74 -8.32 -3.77
CA ALA A 72 -5.90 -8.95 -5.06
C ALA A 72 -6.17 -7.89 -6.12
N LEU A 73 -5.24 -7.77 -7.08
CA LEU A 73 -5.43 -6.92 -8.25
C LEU A 73 -5.70 -7.80 -9.48
N GLY A 74 -6.82 -7.53 -10.14
CA GLY A 74 -7.27 -8.25 -11.31
C GLY A 74 -7.18 -7.46 -12.60
N GLN A 75 -6.96 -8.15 -13.71
CA GLN A 75 -7.07 -7.62 -15.07
C GLN A 75 -7.41 -8.76 -16.02
N ASN A 76 -8.36 -8.54 -16.95
CA ASN A 76 -8.74 -9.50 -17.99
C ASN A 76 -9.04 -10.92 -17.44
N GLY A 77 -9.79 -11.00 -16.34
CA GLY A 77 -10.14 -12.28 -15.70
C GLY A 77 -9.02 -12.96 -14.91
N ARG A 78 -7.80 -12.42 -14.89
CA ARG A 78 -6.69 -12.91 -14.06
C ARG A 78 -6.53 -12.05 -12.82
N ALA A 79 -6.21 -12.65 -11.68
CA ALA A 79 -5.94 -11.95 -10.43
C ALA A 79 -4.57 -12.31 -9.89
N ARG A 80 -3.86 -11.33 -9.32
CA ARG A 80 -2.61 -11.54 -8.58
C ARG A 80 -2.70 -10.94 -7.19
N TRP A 81 -2.15 -11.66 -6.22
CA TRP A 81 -1.92 -11.12 -4.88
C TRP A 81 -0.69 -10.23 -4.88
N VAL A 82 -0.84 -9.06 -4.24
CA VAL A 82 0.23 -8.08 -4.04
C VAL A 82 0.35 -7.86 -2.55
N SER A 83 1.52 -8.13 -2.02
CA SER A 83 1.87 -7.90 -0.62
C SER A 83 2.76 -6.65 -0.50
N ILE A 84 2.91 -6.16 0.72
CA ILE A 84 3.88 -5.11 1.03
C ILE A 84 5.28 -5.69 0.77
N PRO A 85 6.11 -5.06 -0.07
CA PRO A 85 7.48 -5.51 -0.28
C PRO A 85 8.32 -5.41 1.00
N GLY A 86 9.32 -6.27 1.17
CA GLY A 86 10.26 -6.23 2.31
C GLY A 86 9.75 -6.89 3.59
N ARG A 87 8.53 -7.42 3.58
CA ARG A 87 7.95 -8.14 4.73
C ARG A 87 8.27 -9.63 4.75
#